data_AF-A0A3M0WQA6-F1
#
_entry.id   AF-A0A3M0WQA6-F1
#
_cell.length_a   1.000
_cell.length_b   1.000
_cell.length_c   1.000
_cell.angle_alpha   90.00
_cell.angle_beta   90.00
_cell.angle_gamma   90.00
#
_symmetry.space_group_name_H-M   'P 1'
#
loop_
_entity.id
_entity.type
_entity.pdbx_description
1 polymer ?
#
loop_
_entity_poly.entity_id
_entity_poly.type
_entity_poly.pdbx_seq_one_letter_code
_entity_poly.pdbx_strand_id
1 'polypeptide(L)'
;GASVHIRLAPAERAVPDPRFLHQGFAEDRLRQAVLEALVPGAQVTLAGRGETPHYRALEATLRDGRRLRVLLDQGFGFWRVAGTVRHDFHAPPEKQAQSLRSAEFAIAAGPGNAPVAVVMSDG
;
A
#
# COMPACT_ATOMS: atom_id res chain seq x y z
N GLY A 1 6.23 4.35 -21.60
CA GLY A 1 6.50 3.29 -20.60
C GLY A 1 5.36 3.24 -19.61
N ALA A 2 5.19 2.14 -18.86
CA ALA A 2 4.22 2.10 -17.77
C ALA A 2 4.68 3.04 -16.65
N SER A 3 3.75 3.81 -16.07
CA SER A 3 3.99 4.68 -14.91
C SER A 3 3.23 4.13 -13.71
N VAL A 4 3.84 4.21 -12.53
CA VAL A 4 3.21 3.80 -11.27
C VAL A 4 2.88 5.05 -10.47
N HIS A 5 1.62 5.19 -10.06
CA HIS A 5 1.19 6.27 -9.18
C HIS A 5 0.64 5.67 -7.90
N ILE A 6 1.19 6.08 -6.76
CA ILE A 6 0.75 5.65 -5.43
C ILE A 6 0.11 6.88 -4.77
N ARG A 7 -1.21 6.86 -4.66
CA ARG A 7 -1.98 7.91 -3.97
C ARG A 7 -2.32 7.44 -2.56
N LEU A 8 -1.96 8.22 -1.56
CA LEU A 8 -2.13 7.91 -0.15
C LEU A 8 -2.94 8.99 0.54
N ALA A 9 -3.82 8.60 1.46
CA ALA A 9 -4.34 9.52 2.47
C ALA A 9 -3.33 9.61 3.64
N PRO A 10 -3.24 10.75 4.34
CA PRO A 10 -2.45 10.89 5.56
C PRO A 10 -2.78 9.79 6.58
N ALA A 11 -1.77 9.35 7.34
CA ALA A 11 -1.99 8.38 8.40
C ALA A 11 -3.05 8.91 9.39
N GLU A 12 -4.03 8.07 9.76
CA GLU A 12 -5.10 8.51 10.65
C GLU A 12 -4.60 8.84 12.05
N ARG A 13 -3.57 8.11 12.48
CA ARG A 13 -2.91 8.23 13.77
C ARG A 13 -1.44 7.87 13.62
N ALA A 14 -0.56 8.74 14.11
CA ALA A 14 0.84 8.40 14.29
C ALA A 14 0.97 7.27 15.33
N VAL A 15 1.76 6.25 15.02
CA VAL A 15 2.15 5.22 15.98
C VAL A 15 3.49 5.64 16.58
N PRO A 16 3.55 6.00 17.88
CA PRO A 16 4.83 6.28 18.52
C PRO A 16 5.64 4.99 18.62
N ASP A 17 6.89 5.04 18.15
CA ASP A 17 7.84 3.91 18.16
C ASP A 17 7.26 2.58 17.60
N PRO A 18 6.93 2.53 16.30
CA PRO A 18 6.46 1.30 15.67
C PRO A 18 7.59 0.27 15.57
N ARG A 19 7.27 -0.99 15.82
CA ARG A 19 8.23 -2.11 15.88
C ARG A 19 7.80 -3.33 15.07
N PHE A 20 6.55 -3.35 14.60
CA PHE A 20 5.98 -4.51 13.90
C PHE A 20 5.36 -4.11 12.56
N LEU A 21 5.46 -4.99 11.54
CA LEU A 21 4.98 -4.72 10.17
C LEU A 21 3.49 -4.37 10.06
N HIS A 22 2.66 -4.81 11.00
CA HIS A 22 1.23 -4.47 11.00
C HIS A 22 0.95 -3.04 11.51
N GLN A 23 1.96 -2.32 11.99
CA GLN A 23 1.83 -0.96 12.51
C GLN A 23 2.11 0.07 11.40
N GLY A 24 1.48 1.24 11.53
CA GLY A 24 1.73 2.37 10.65
C GLY A 24 3.06 3.07 10.95
N PHE A 25 3.57 3.81 9.98
CA PHE A 25 4.69 4.72 10.15
C PHE A 25 4.35 5.84 11.15
N ALA A 26 5.37 6.33 11.86
CA ALA A 26 5.22 7.47 12.76
C ALA A 26 4.91 8.77 12.00
N GLU A 27 5.47 8.91 10.78
CA GLU A 27 5.34 10.12 9.96
C GLU A 27 5.08 9.77 8.50
N ASP A 28 4.21 10.55 7.86
CA ASP A 28 3.86 10.37 6.45
C ASP A 28 5.03 10.64 5.49
N ARG A 29 5.93 11.55 5.86
CA ARG A 29 7.14 11.85 5.07
C ARG A 29 8.05 10.63 4.97
N LEU A 30 8.26 9.93 6.09
CA LEU A 30 9.04 8.69 6.11
C LEU A 30 8.35 7.60 5.31
N ARG A 31 7.04 7.43 5.50
CA ARG A 31 6.23 6.49 4.71
C ARG A 31 6.37 6.73 3.21
N GLN A 32 6.30 7.98 2.78
CA GLN A 32 6.47 8.36 1.37
C GLN A 32 7.87 7.98 0.85
N ALA A 33 8.93 8.39 1.56
CA ALA A 33 10.30 8.08 1.15
C ALA A 33 10.57 6.56 1.04
N VAL A 34 10.02 5.77 1.97
CA VAL A 34 10.12 4.31 1.92
C VAL A 34 9.39 3.73 0.71
N LEU A 35 8.21 4.26 0.36
CA LEU A 35 7.45 3.80 -0.80
C LEU A 35 8.12 4.16 -2.13
N GLU A 36 8.70 5.35 -2.23
CA GLU A 36 9.51 5.77 -3.39
C GLU A 36 10.73 4.85 -3.57
N ALA A 37 11.40 4.50 -2.47
CA ALA A 37 12.50 3.55 -2.49
C ALA A 37 12.04 2.10 -2.77
N LEU A 38 10.84 1.70 -2.32
CA LEU A 38 10.28 0.37 -2.52
C LEU A 38 9.86 0.13 -3.98
N VAL A 39 9.31 1.15 -4.63
CA VAL A 39 8.82 1.09 -6.01
C VAL A 39 9.54 2.14 -6.86
N PRO A 40 10.77 1.86 -7.34
CA PRO A 40 11.55 2.82 -8.11
C PRO A 40 10.78 3.32 -9.33
N GLY A 41 10.74 4.65 -9.51
CA GLY A 41 10.01 5.30 -10.59
C GLY A 41 8.51 5.50 -10.34
N ALA A 42 8.00 5.11 -9.16
CA ALA A 42 6.65 5.49 -8.76
C ALA A 42 6.58 6.97 -8.38
N GLN A 43 5.47 7.62 -8.75
CA GLN A 43 5.08 8.92 -8.21
C GLN A 43 4.23 8.68 -6.98
N VAL A 44 4.73 9.06 -5.80
CA VAL A 44 4.01 8.92 -4.53
C VAL A 44 3.43 10.27 -4.14
N THR A 45 2.13 10.33 -3.89
CA THR A 45 1.43 11.56 -3.54
C THR A 45 0.57 11.33 -2.31
N LEU A 46 0.74 12.20 -1.31
CA LEU A 46 -0.17 12.33 -0.18
C LEU A 46 -1.25 13.34 -0.56
N ALA A 47 -2.48 12.87 -0.76
CA ALA A 47 -3.63 13.69 -1.10
C ALA A 47 -4.50 13.93 0.15
N GLY A 48 -5.27 15.01 0.19
CA GLY A 48 -6.19 15.26 1.31
C GLY A 48 -7.17 14.10 1.50
N ARG A 49 -7.72 13.91 2.71
CA ARG A 49 -8.69 12.84 2.97
C ARG A 49 -9.92 12.90 2.06
N GLY A 50 -10.35 14.11 1.68
CA GLY A 50 -11.47 14.31 0.73
C GLY A 50 -11.10 14.06 -0.73
N GLU A 51 -9.80 13.94 -1.05
CA GLU A 51 -9.27 13.77 -2.41
C GLU A 51 -8.82 12.33 -2.67
N THR A 52 -8.67 11.54 -1.61
CA THR A 52 -8.30 10.12 -1.71
C THR A 52 -9.56 9.27 -1.71
N PRO A 53 -9.77 8.41 -2.73
CA PRO A 53 -10.93 7.53 -2.71
C PRO A 53 -10.92 6.61 -1.48
N HIS A 54 -12.08 6.35 -0.89
CA HIS A 54 -12.22 5.39 0.22
C HIS A 54 -11.84 3.96 -0.17
N TYR A 55 -11.77 3.69 -1.47
CA TYR A 55 -11.34 2.42 -2.02
C TYR A 55 -9.82 2.42 -2.31
N ARG A 56 -9.16 1.29 -2.06
CA ARG A 56 -7.83 0.94 -2.55
C ARG A 56 -8.00 0.27 -3.90
N ALA A 57 -7.32 0.76 -4.92
CA ALA A 57 -7.36 0.15 -6.25
C ALA A 57 -5.97 0.07 -6.87
N LEU A 58 -5.75 -0.97 -7.66
CA LEU A 58 -4.69 -1.02 -8.66
C LEU A 58 -5.31 -0.65 -10.00
N GLU A 59 -4.86 0.46 -10.58
CA GLU A 59 -5.30 0.94 -11.88
C GLU A 59 -4.14 0.81 -12.88
N ALA A 60 -4.41 0.27 -14.06
CA ALA A 60 -3.44 0.12 -15.14
C ALA A 60 -4.07 0.43 -16.49
N THR A 61 -3.31 1.08 -17.37
CA THR A 61 -3.68 1.27 -18.78
C THR A 61 -2.95 0.24 -19.63
N LEU A 62 -3.70 -0.59 -20.35
CA LEU A 62 -3.16 -1.59 -21.26
C LEU A 62 -2.65 -0.93 -22.55
N ARG A 63 -1.84 -1.67 -23.33
CA ARG A 63 -1.25 -1.15 -24.58
C ARG A 63 -2.29 -0.74 -25.62
N ASP A 64 -3.47 -1.33 -25.57
CA ASP A 64 -4.60 -1.04 -26.46
C ASP A 64 -5.49 0.12 -25.94
N GLY A 65 -5.08 0.78 -24.85
CA GLY A 65 -5.80 1.91 -24.26
C GLY A 65 -6.89 1.53 -23.25
N ARG A 66 -7.23 0.24 -23.12
CA ARG A 66 -8.19 -0.21 -22.10
C ARG A 66 -7.67 0.06 -20.69
N ARG A 67 -8.58 0.40 -19.77
CA ARG A 67 -8.27 0.63 -18.36
C ARG A 67 -8.69 -0.56 -17.53
N LEU A 68 -7.71 -1.18 -16.86
CA LEU A 68 -7.94 -2.21 -15.85
C LEU A 68 -8.00 -1.52 -14.49
N ARG A 69 -9.05 -1.81 -13.72
CA ARG A 69 -9.14 -1.40 -12.32
C ARG A 69 -9.47 -2.59 -11.44
N VAL A 70 -8.54 -2.94 -10.55
CA VAL A 70 -8.71 -3.97 -9.53
C VAL A 70 -8.98 -3.28 -8.21
N LEU A 71 -10.18 -3.47 -7.64
CA LEU A 71 -10.51 -2.97 -6.30
C LEU A 71 -9.96 -3.94 -5.25
N LEU A 72 -9.14 -3.42 -4.34
CA LEU A 72 -8.48 -4.21 -3.29
C LEU A 72 -9.29 -4.23 -1.99
N ASP A 73 -10.27 -3.33 -1.79
CA ASP A 73 -11.07 -3.31 -0.56
C ASP A 73 -12.02 -4.49 -0.45
N GLN A 74 -12.47 -4.98 -1.60
CA GLN A 74 -13.26 -6.18 -1.76
C GLN A 74 -12.25 -7.34 -1.85
N GLY A 75 -11.82 -7.88 -0.71
CA GLY A 75 -10.89 -9.02 -0.70
C GLY A 75 -9.68 -8.90 0.23
N PHE A 76 -9.16 -7.69 0.45
CA PHE A 76 -7.89 -7.51 1.18
C PHE A 76 -8.03 -6.67 2.44
N GLY A 77 -9.14 -5.94 2.63
CA GLY A 77 -9.34 -5.05 3.78
C GLY A 77 -9.34 -5.76 5.14
N PHE A 78 -9.59 -7.07 5.16
CA PHE A 78 -9.56 -7.90 6.37
C PHE A 78 -8.23 -8.64 6.52
N TRP A 79 -7.35 -8.66 5.52
CA TRP A 79 -6.06 -9.36 5.61
C TRP A 79 -5.09 -8.57 6.48
N ARG A 80 -4.36 -9.29 7.32
CA ARG A 80 -3.39 -8.72 8.26
C ARG A 80 -2.17 -9.61 8.29
N VAL A 81 -1.01 -9.04 8.63
CA VAL A 81 0.16 -9.84 9.00
C VAL A 81 -0.23 -10.73 10.18
N ALA A 82 -0.01 -12.03 10.06
CA ALA A 82 -0.22 -12.98 11.15
C ALA A 82 0.96 -12.88 12.14
N GLY A 83 0.63 -12.72 13.42
CA GLY A 83 1.64 -12.62 14.48
C GLY A 83 2.42 -11.30 14.50
N THR A 84 3.61 -11.34 15.10
CA THR A 84 4.45 -10.17 15.37
C THR A 84 5.75 -10.21 14.56
N VAL A 85 5.67 -9.75 13.31
CA VAL A 85 6.84 -9.63 12.45
C VAL A 85 7.53 -8.29 12.73
N ARG A 86 8.79 -8.34 13.19
CA ARG A 86 9.57 -7.13 13.48
C ARG A 86 9.94 -6.39 12.20
N HIS A 87 9.92 -5.07 12.27
CA HIS A 87 10.42 -4.18 11.23
C HIS A 87 11.12 -3.00 11.89
N ASP A 88 12.29 -2.63 11.38
CA ASP A 88 13.03 -1.48 11.86
C ASP A 88 12.56 -0.21 11.14
N PHE A 89 11.64 0.51 11.78
CA PHE A 89 11.11 1.78 11.26
C PHE A 89 12.09 2.95 11.42
N HIS A 90 13.19 2.77 12.16
CA HIS A 90 14.22 3.79 12.36
C HIS A 90 15.36 3.70 11.35
N ALA A 91 15.42 2.61 10.58
CA ALA A 91 16.38 2.46 9.51
C ALA A 91 16.16 3.51 8.39
N PRO A 92 17.21 3.88 7.63
CA PRO A 92 17.06 4.70 6.43
C PRO A 92 16.04 4.13 5.43
N PRO A 93 15.32 4.99 4.67
CA PRO A 93 14.24 4.56 3.79
C PRO A 93 14.58 3.42 2.83
N GLU A 94 15.78 3.44 2.27
CA GLU A 94 16.27 2.44 1.32
C GLU A 94 16.47 1.07 1.98
N LYS A 95 16.94 1.07 3.24
CA LYS A 95 17.10 -0.17 4.02
C LYS A 95 15.75 -0.74 4.42
N GLN A 96 14.79 0.11 4.77
CA GLN A 96 13.41 -0.33 5.03
C GLN A 96 12.79 -0.92 3.76
N ALA A 97 12.93 -0.26 2.62
CA ALA A 97 12.46 -0.77 1.34
C ALA A 97 13.11 -2.12 0.99
N GLN A 98 14.41 -2.27 1.18
CA GLN A 98 15.10 -3.54 0.97
C GLN A 98 14.55 -4.65 1.88
N SER A 99 14.41 -4.37 3.17
CA SER A 99 13.82 -5.28 4.15
C SER A 99 12.42 -5.74 3.73
N LEU A 100 11.56 -4.79 3.31
CA LEU A 100 10.20 -5.07 2.86
C LEU A 100 10.16 -5.92 1.58
N ARG A 101 11.09 -5.74 0.64
CA ARG A 101 11.15 -6.57 -0.58
C ARG A 101 11.49 -8.03 -0.30
N SER A 102 12.28 -8.28 0.73
CA SER A 102 12.67 -9.64 1.16
C SER A 102 11.82 -10.17 2.32
N ALA A 103 10.80 -9.44 2.76
CA ALA A 103 10.01 -9.82 3.93
C ALA A 103 9.10 -11.00 3.57
N GLU A 104 9.24 -12.08 4.34
CA GLU A 104 8.34 -13.24 4.29
C GLU A 104 7.56 -13.34 5.59
N PHE A 105 6.23 -13.37 5.48
CA PHE A 105 5.35 -13.50 6.62
C PHE A 105 4.02 -14.13 6.21
N ALA A 106 3.40 -14.84 7.15
CA ALA A 106 2.05 -15.32 6.97
C ALA A 106 1.06 -14.15 7.01
N ILE A 107 0.03 -14.22 6.17
CA ILE A 107 -1.14 -13.34 6.23
C ILE A 107 -2.33 -14.14 6.75
N ALA A 108 -3.15 -13.50 7.58
CA ALA A 108 -4.38 -14.07 8.09
C ALA A 108 -5.57 -13.21 7.69
N ALA A 109 -6.67 -13.88 7.36
CA ALA A 109 -7.99 -13.28 7.29
C ALA A 109 -8.42 -12.83 8.70
N GLY A 110 -8.75 -11.55 8.87
CA GLY A 110 -9.62 -11.11 9.95
C GLY A 110 -11.04 -11.68 9.80
N PRO A 111 -11.92 -11.55 10.80
CA PRO A 111 -13.29 -12.04 10.70
C PRO A 111 -14.03 -11.38 9.52
N GLY A 112 -14.48 -12.19 8.55
CA GLY A 112 -15.23 -11.76 7.37
C GLY A 112 -14.97 -12.64 6.13
N ASN A 113 -15.92 -12.63 5.18
CA ASN A 113 -15.73 -13.17 3.81
C ASN A 113 -15.51 -12.01 2.86
N ALA A 114 -14.79 -12.21 1.75
CA ALA A 114 -14.69 -11.16 0.75
C ALA A 114 -14.65 -11.69 -0.70
N PRO A 115 -15.54 -11.20 -1.57
CA PRO A 115 -15.42 -11.38 -3.01
C PRO A 115 -14.33 -10.45 -3.57
N VAL A 116 -13.64 -10.88 -4.63
CA VAL A 116 -12.81 -10.00 -5.47
C VAL A 116 -13.66 -9.53 -6.65
N ALA A 117 -13.74 -8.21 -6.87
CA ALA A 117 -14.43 -7.63 -8.02
C ALA A 117 -13.42 -7.07 -9.03
N VAL A 118 -13.44 -7.59 -10.25
CA VAL A 118 -12.66 -7.08 -11.38
C VAL A 118 -13.61 -6.33 -12.31
N VAL A 119 -13.33 -5.06 -12.54
CA VAL A 119 -14.09 -4.23 -13.47
C VAL A 119 -13.19 -3.89 -14.66
N MET A 120 -13.67 -4.18 -15.86
CA MET A 120 -13.07 -3.69 -17.10
C MET A 120 -14.04 -2.70 -17.73
N SER A 121 -13.52 -1.55 -18.16
CA SER A 121 -14.28 -0.61 -18.96
C SER A 121 -13.63 -0.44 -20.32
N ASP A 122 -14.46 -0.50 -21.36
CA ASP A 122 -14.08 -0.08 -22.70
C ASP A 122 -14.06 1.46 -22.69
N GLY A 123 -12.98 2.02 -23.24
CA GLY A 123 -12.71 3.46 -23.26
C GLY A 123 -13.67 4.23 -24.15
#